data_AF-A0A6G7C475-F1
#
_entry.id   AF-A0A6G7C475-F1
#
_cell.length_a   1.000
_cell.length_b   1.000
_cell.length_c   1.000
_cell.angle_alpha   90.00
_cell.angle_beta   90.00
_cell.angle_gamma   90.00
#
_symmetry.space_group_name_H-M   'P 1'
#
loop_
_entity.id
_entity.type
_entity.pdbx_description
1 polymer ?
#
loop_
_entity_poly.entity_id
_entity_poly.type
_entity_poly.pdbx_seq_one_letter_code
_entity_poly.pdbx_strand_id
1 'polypeptide(L)'
;MEHRALKEVKAKSIYTRIMDIDFDPSGVQAVPISPITFPQPVPKEQALIPVVFINQRIFSEMDSLQIRALANKIVPFVSAKIKQAGKEEFNALQLDCDWTQSSRDKFFYLLKYLQELPDLKGIVVSSTLRLHQVKNTVTSGIPPVKKATLMCYNMGNLRQFGNQNSILNQQDLNTYLGGTLRNYPMEMDIALPLFQWFVVFRNNSYIGISKYISEQDINNTNLFTHNPNSNLYILAVDLPKANLKKGDVVRFEKVTQNDLLQTAKFLRGELKGKKHQIIFYHLDQATLANHDNAELQEIIRAF
;
A
#
# COMPACT_ATOMS: atom_id res chain seq x y z
N MET A 1 -20.34 -1.52 8.14
CA MET A 1 -19.54 -0.28 8.18
C MET A 1 -18.84 0.00 6.86
N GLU A 2 -18.07 -0.95 6.30
CA GLU A 2 -17.34 -0.75 5.03
C GLU A 2 -18.24 -0.29 3.87
N HIS A 3 -19.40 -0.94 3.67
CA HIS A 3 -20.39 -0.53 2.65
C HIS A 3 -20.90 0.91 2.82
N ARG A 4 -20.98 1.39 4.06
CA ARG A 4 -21.44 2.75 4.38
C ARG A 4 -20.34 3.76 4.04
N ALA A 5 -19.10 3.50 4.47
CA ALA A 5 -17.95 4.32 4.12
C ALA A 5 -17.76 4.43 2.60
N LEU A 6 -17.89 3.32 1.86
CA LEU A 6 -17.82 3.30 0.39
C LEU A 6 -18.88 4.21 -0.26
N LYS A 7 -20.11 4.21 0.25
CA LYS A 7 -21.19 5.07 -0.26
C LYS A 7 -20.94 6.55 0.06
N GLU A 8 -20.48 6.84 1.27
CA GLU A 8 -20.29 8.20 1.78
C GLU A 8 -19.08 8.90 1.14
N VAL A 9 -17.99 8.18 0.85
CA VAL A 9 -16.88 8.71 0.05
C VAL A 9 -17.15 8.68 -1.47
N LYS A 10 -18.33 8.19 -1.88
CA LYS A 10 -18.71 7.95 -3.29
C LYS A 10 -17.63 7.15 -4.03
N ALA A 11 -17.09 6.14 -3.36
CA ALA A 11 -16.04 5.28 -3.90
C ALA A 11 -16.54 4.62 -5.18
N LYS A 12 -15.79 4.81 -6.27
CA LYS A 12 -16.08 4.22 -7.58
C LYS A 12 -15.49 2.83 -7.72
N SER A 13 -14.38 2.58 -7.03
CA SER A 13 -13.57 1.37 -7.18
C SER A 13 -13.04 0.92 -5.83
N ILE A 14 -12.82 -0.38 -5.69
CA ILE A 14 -12.12 -1.02 -4.57
C ILE A 14 -10.89 -1.72 -5.14
N TYR A 15 -9.71 -1.34 -4.64
CA TYR A 15 -8.46 -2.00 -4.97
C TYR A 15 -8.25 -3.14 -3.97
N THR A 16 -8.16 -4.36 -4.46
CA THR A 16 -8.11 -5.55 -3.60
C THR A 16 -6.89 -6.39 -3.92
N ARG A 17 -6.03 -6.60 -2.90
CA ARG A 17 -4.90 -7.54 -2.98
C ARG A 17 -5.44 -8.96 -3.18
N ILE A 18 -5.26 -9.49 -4.39
CA ILE A 18 -5.73 -10.83 -4.78
C ILE A 18 -4.77 -11.89 -4.29
N MET A 19 -3.47 -11.66 -4.48
CA MET A 19 -2.41 -12.55 -4.08
C MET A 19 -1.09 -11.80 -4.04
N ASP A 20 -0.16 -12.38 -3.30
CA ASP A 20 1.25 -12.07 -3.46
C ASP A 20 1.85 -13.16 -4.35
N ILE A 21 2.91 -12.85 -5.08
CA ILE A 21 3.70 -13.84 -5.82
C ILE A 21 5.09 -13.82 -5.21
N ASP A 22 5.51 -15.00 -4.79
CA ASP A 22 6.87 -15.22 -4.33
C ASP A 22 7.36 -16.62 -4.71
N PHE A 23 8.66 -16.88 -4.54
CA PHE A 23 9.15 -18.25 -4.62
C PHE A 23 8.54 -19.11 -3.53
N ASP A 24 8.20 -20.34 -3.90
CA ASP A 24 7.85 -21.40 -2.95
C ASP A 24 9.01 -21.67 -1.98
N PRO A 25 8.78 -22.41 -0.89
CA PRO A 25 9.84 -22.69 0.09
C PRO A 25 11.08 -23.38 -0.50
N SER A 26 10.97 -24.06 -1.64
CA SER A 26 12.13 -24.65 -2.34
C SER A 26 12.96 -23.62 -3.11
N GLY A 27 12.43 -22.42 -3.36
CA GLY A 27 13.11 -21.36 -4.12
C GLY A 27 13.02 -21.51 -5.64
N VAL A 28 12.23 -22.45 -6.15
CA VAL A 28 12.27 -22.86 -7.56
C VAL A 28 11.12 -22.28 -8.36
N GLN A 29 9.91 -22.24 -7.79
CA GLN A 29 8.71 -21.88 -8.53
C GLN A 29 8.09 -20.62 -7.94
N ALA A 30 7.79 -19.62 -8.79
CA ALA A 30 6.95 -18.52 -8.40
C ALA A 30 5.51 -19.01 -8.23
N VAL A 31 4.97 -18.87 -7.02
CA VAL A 31 3.66 -19.36 -6.60
C VAL A 31 2.85 -18.25 -5.93
N PRO A 32 1.51 -18.33 -5.96
CA PRO A 32 0.67 -17.43 -5.19
C PRO A 32 0.84 -17.67 -3.68
N ILE A 33 1.15 -16.61 -2.95
CA ILE A 33 1.23 -16.59 -1.49
C ILE A 33 0.01 -15.84 -0.93
N SER A 34 -0.58 -16.42 0.12
CA SER A 34 -1.73 -15.86 0.84
C SER A 34 -2.82 -15.28 -0.08
N PRO A 35 -3.35 -16.07 -1.04
CA PRO A 35 -4.39 -15.59 -1.93
C PRO A 35 -5.65 -15.25 -1.14
N ILE A 36 -6.34 -14.19 -1.55
CA ILE A 36 -7.56 -13.75 -0.91
C ILE A 36 -8.67 -14.79 -1.06
N THR A 37 -9.52 -14.88 -0.05
CA THR A 37 -10.82 -15.57 -0.13
C THR A 37 -11.90 -14.54 0.11
N PHE A 38 -12.91 -14.50 -0.75
CA PHE A 38 -14.08 -13.64 -0.58
C PHE A 38 -15.16 -14.44 0.17
N PRO A 39 -15.37 -14.22 1.48
CA PRO A 39 -16.44 -14.89 2.22
C PRO A 39 -17.83 -14.38 1.80
N GLN A 40 -17.88 -13.15 1.27
CA GLN A 40 -19.08 -12.52 0.75
C GLN A 40 -18.74 -11.80 -0.57
N PRO A 41 -19.72 -11.66 -1.49
CA PRO A 41 -19.54 -10.88 -2.70
C PRO A 41 -19.18 -9.42 -2.39
N VAL A 42 -18.36 -8.81 -3.24
CA VAL A 42 -18.07 -7.38 -3.20
C VAL A 42 -19.30 -6.61 -3.71
N PRO A 43 -19.68 -5.47 -3.09
CA PRO A 43 -20.85 -4.70 -3.50
C PRO A 43 -20.86 -4.37 -4.99
N LYS A 44 -22.04 -4.46 -5.62
CA LYS A 44 -22.20 -4.43 -7.08
C LYS A 44 -21.83 -3.10 -7.70
N GLU A 45 -22.03 -2.01 -6.94
CA GLU A 45 -21.88 -0.63 -7.39
C GLU A 45 -20.42 -0.21 -7.61
N GLN A 46 -19.47 -0.83 -6.90
CA GLN A 46 -18.05 -0.52 -7.03
C GLN A 46 -17.37 -1.41 -8.09
N ALA A 47 -16.51 -0.83 -8.91
CA ALA A 47 -15.57 -1.61 -9.70
C ALA A 47 -14.56 -2.32 -8.78
N LEU A 48 -14.23 -3.57 -9.08
CA LEU A 48 -13.20 -4.31 -8.36
C LEU A 48 -11.91 -4.28 -9.18
N ILE A 49 -10.87 -3.67 -8.63
CA ILE A 49 -9.54 -3.58 -9.25
C ILE A 49 -8.63 -4.59 -8.55
N PRO A 50 -8.33 -5.75 -9.17
CA PRO A 50 -7.39 -6.70 -8.62
C PRO A 50 -5.97 -6.11 -8.54
N VAL A 51 -5.34 -6.30 -7.38
CA VAL A 51 -3.93 -5.96 -7.13
C VAL A 51 -3.16 -7.26 -6.93
N VAL A 52 -2.06 -7.44 -7.64
CA VAL A 52 -1.14 -8.57 -7.48
C VAL A 52 0.21 -8.02 -7.05
N PHE A 53 0.63 -8.36 -5.83
CA PHE A 53 1.96 -8.03 -5.36
C PHE A 53 2.95 -9.06 -5.88
N ILE A 54 4.11 -8.62 -6.37
CA ILE A 54 5.16 -9.51 -6.85
C ILE A 54 6.45 -9.13 -6.13
N ASN A 55 6.99 -10.08 -5.35
CA ASN A 55 8.25 -9.87 -4.69
C ASN A 55 9.35 -9.67 -5.73
N GLN A 56 10.08 -8.56 -5.66
CA GLN A 56 11.07 -8.19 -6.67
C GLN A 56 12.19 -9.24 -6.85
N ARG A 57 12.43 -10.10 -5.85
CA ARG A 57 13.45 -11.18 -5.94
C ARG A 57 13.13 -12.18 -7.06
N ILE A 58 11.86 -12.35 -7.42
CA ILE A 58 11.45 -13.20 -8.56
C ILE A 58 12.18 -12.77 -9.83
N PHE A 59 12.30 -11.45 -10.04
CA PHE A 59 12.95 -10.90 -11.23
C PHE A 59 14.48 -11.01 -11.17
N SER A 60 15.09 -11.28 -10.01
CA SER A 60 16.53 -11.53 -9.98
C SER A 60 16.85 -12.88 -10.63
N GLU A 61 16.02 -13.89 -10.39
CA GLU A 61 16.26 -15.27 -10.80
C GLU A 61 15.61 -15.65 -12.13
N MET A 62 14.42 -15.13 -12.43
CA MET A 62 13.66 -15.58 -13.61
C MET A 62 14.19 -15.05 -14.95
N ASP A 63 14.15 -15.88 -15.98
CA ASP A 63 14.34 -15.48 -17.38
C ASP A 63 13.03 -15.01 -18.05
N SER A 64 13.15 -14.54 -19.29
CA SER A 64 12.01 -14.04 -20.08
C SER A 64 10.93 -15.10 -20.38
N LEU A 65 11.28 -16.38 -20.53
CA LEU A 65 10.33 -17.44 -20.79
C LEU A 65 9.54 -17.77 -19.51
N GLN A 66 10.22 -17.83 -18.37
CA GLN A 66 9.61 -18.00 -17.06
C GLN A 66 8.68 -16.83 -16.70
N ILE A 67 9.07 -15.58 -17.03
CA ILE A 67 8.21 -14.40 -16.84
C ILE A 67 6.94 -14.47 -17.69
N ARG A 68 7.05 -14.90 -18.96
CA ARG A 68 5.87 -15.13 -19.81
C ARG A 68 4.97 -16.22 -19.24
N ALA A 69 5.55 -17.33 -18.77
CA ALA A 69 4.80 -18.40 -18.14
C ALA A 69 4.08 -17.92 -16.87
N LEU A 70 4.73 -17.06 -16.07
CA LEU A 70 4.12 -16.43 -14.90
C LEU A 70 2.92 -15.56 -15.29
N ALA A 71 3.08 -14.69 -16.30
CA ALA A 71 2.00 -13.82 -16.78
C ALA A 71 0.74 -14.62 -17.20
N ASN A 72 0.94 -15.73 -17.93
CA ASN A 72 -0.14 -16.62 -18.35
C ASN A 72 -0.83 -17.35 -17.18
N LYS A 73 -0.20 -17.42 -16.00
CA LYS A 73 -0.81 -17.96 -14.78
C LYS A 73 -1.53 -16.89 -13.95
N ILE A 74 -1.03 -15.65 -13.96
CA ILE A 74 -1.63 -14.53 -13.21
C ILE A 74 -3.07 -14.28 -13.65
N VAL A 75 -3.30 -14.16 -14.97
CA VAL A 75 -4.60 -13.71 -15.49
C VAL A 75 -5.74 -14.68 -15.15
N PRO A 76 -5.63 -16.00 -15.41
CA PRO A 76 -6.69 -16.94 -15.02
C PRO A 76 -6.94 -16.98 -13.52
N PHE A 77 -5.88 -16.87 -12.70
CA PHE A 77 -6.01 -16.85 -11.24
C PHE A 77 -6.78 -15.62 -10.76
N VAL A 78 -6.42 -14.44 -11.27
CA VAL A 78 -7.13 -13.19 -10.97
C VAL A 78 -8.59 -13.28 -11.42
N SER A 79 -8.86 -13.71 -12.65
CA SER A 79 -10.22 -13.85 -13.17
C SER A 79 -11.07 -14.79 -12.31
N ALA A 80 -10.52 -15.90 -11.83
CA ALA A 80 -11.22 -16.81 -10.91
C ALA A 80 -11.57 -16.12 -9.58
N LYS A 81 -10.68 -15.28 -9.04
CA LYS A 81 -10.91 -14.52 -7.81
C LYS A 81 -11.92 -13.40 -7.98
N ILE A 82 -11.95 -12.76 -9.15
CA ILE A 82 -12.99 -11.77 -9.50
C ILE A 82 -14.37 -12.43 -9.56
N LYS A 83 -14.49 -13.61 -10.17
CA LYS A 83 -15.72 -14.41 -10.15
C LYS A 83 -16.14 -14.80 -8.74
N GLN A 84 -15.18 -15.26 -7.91
CA GLN A 84 -15.44 -15.56 -6.51
C GLN A 84 -15.97 -14.34 -5.73
N ALA A 85 -15.52 -13.14 -6.09
CA ALA A 85 -16.00 -11.88 -5.50
C ALA A 85 -17.39 -11.45 -5.99
N GLY A 86 -18.06 -12.23 -6.84
CA GLY A 86 -19.37 -11.91 -7.41
C GLY A 86 -19.33 -10.89 -8.54
N LYS A 87 -18.21 -10.80 -9.26
CA LYS A 87 -18.00 -9.93 -10.42
C LYS A 87 -17.69 -10.79 -11.65
N GLU A 88 -18.24 -10.45 -12.80
CA GLU A 88 -17.95 -11.19 -14.04
C GLU A 88 -16.65 -10.72 -14.68
N GLU A 89 -16.37 -9.41 -14.61
CA GLU A 89 -15.27 -8.75 -15.29
C GLU A 89 -14.60 -7.71 -14.38
N PHE A 90 -13.38 -7.32 -14.73
CA PHE A 90 -12.64 -6.20 -14.16
C PHE A 90 -12.10 -5.33 -15.29
N ASN A 91 -11.95 -4.03 -15.07
CA ASN A 91 -11.52 -3.08 -16.11
C ASN A 91 -10.06 -2.62 -15.95
N ALA A 92 -9.41 -2.96 -14.84
CA ALA A 92 -8.02 -2.65 -14.58
C ALA A 92 -7.36 -3.75 -13.74
N LEU A 93 -6.09 -4.03 -14.00
CA LEU A 93 -5.23 -4.91 -13.20
C LEU A 93 -4.04 -4.09 -12.72
N GLN A 94 -3.79 -4.11 -11.41
CA GLN A 94 -2.65 -3.41 -10.83
C GLN A 94 -1.58 -4.41 -10.38
N LEU A 95 -0.33 -4.13 -10.74
CA LEU A 95 0.84 -4.89 -10.30
C LEU A 95 1.59 -4.04 -9.28
N ASP A 96 1.77 -4.60 -8.09
CA ASP A 96 2.56 -3.97 -7.03
C ASP A 96 3.93 -4.65 -6.96
N CYS A 97 4.99 -3.88 -7.13
CA CYS A 97 6.35 -4.40 -7.03
C CYS A 97 7.28 -3.29 -6.55
N ASP A 98 8.04 -3.58 -5.49
CA ASP A 98 9.13 -2.71 -5.04
C ASP A 98 10.39 -2.97 -5.89
N TRP A 99 10.30 -2.76 -7.21
CA TRP A 99 11.42 -3.02 -8.11
C TRP A 99 12.60 -2.07 -7.84
N THR A 100 13.78 -2.60 -8.07
CA THR A 100 15.07 -1.92 -8.01
C THR A 100 15.68 -1.86 -9.41
N GLN A 101 16.84 -1.22 -9.54
CA GLN A 101 17.56 -1.15 -10.81
C GLN A 101 17.82 -2.54 -11.42
N SER A 102 18.09 -3.56 -10.61
CA SER A 102 18.39 -4.92 -11.10
C SER A 102 17.13 -5.70 -11.52
N SER A 103 15.98 -5.46 -10.90
CA SER A 103 14.71 -6.13 -11.23
C SER A 103 13.86 -5.37 -12.25
N ARG A 104 14.17 -4.09 -12.49
CA ARG A 104 13.40 -3.15 -13.35
C ARG A 104 13.05 -3.74 -14.71
N ASP A 105 14.04 -4.14 -15.50
CA ASP A 105 13.82 -4.47 -16.91
C ASP A 105 12.94 -5.71 -17.08
N LYS A 106 13.08 -6.68 -16.17
CA LYS A 106 12.27 -7.90 -16.13
C LYS A 106 10.85 -7.65 -15.61
N PHE A 107 10.68 -6.77 -14.62
CA PHE A 107 9.34 -6.31 -14.22
C PHE A 107 8.65 -5.54 -15.36
N PHE A 108 9.37 -4.67 -16.05
CA PHE A 108 8.84 -3.91 -17.19
C PHE A 108 8.50 -4.83 -18.37
N TYR A 109 9.28 -5.88 -18.57
CA TYR A 109 8.96 -6.93 -19.53
C TYR A 109 7.65 -7.65 -19.19
N LEU A 110 7.43 -8.01 -17.92
CA LEU A 110 6.15 -8.56 -17.46
C LEU A 110 4.98 -7.61 -17.75
N LEU A 111 5.12 -6.32 -17.42
CA LEU A 111 4.07 -5.31 -17.65
C LEU A 111 3.72 -5.16 -19.14
N LYS A 112 4.71 -5.15 -20.03
CA LYS A 112 4.49 -5.11 -21.48
C LYS A 112 3.77 -6.37 -21.95
N TYR A 113 4.25 -7.54 -21.55
CA TYR A 113 3.68 -8.80 -21.98
C TYR A 113 2.23 -8.99 -21.51
N LEU A 114 1.90 -8.60 -20.26
CA LEU A 114 0.52 -8.62 -19.77
C LEU A 114 -0.42 -7.77 -20.66
N GLN A 115 0.02 -6.61 -21.12
CA GLN A 115 -0.78 -5.74 -22.00
C GLN A 115 -1.01 -6.33 -23.40
N GLU A 116 -0.20 -7.31 -23.82
CA GLU A 116 -0.34 -8.01 -25.10
C GLU A 116 -1.25 -9.25 -25.00
N LEU A 117 -1.57 -9.72 -23.79
CA LEU A 117 -2.41 -10.89 -23.60
C LEU A 117 -3.85 -10.63 -24.08
N PRO A 118 -4.45 -11.55 -24.88
CA PRO A 118 -5.83 -11.41 -25.36
C PRO A 118 -6.85 -11.23 -24.23
N ASP A 119 -6.68 -11.94 -23.12
CA ASP A 119 -7.56 -11.88 -21.94
C ASP A 119 -7.53 -10.51 -21.23
N LEU A 120 -6.50 -9.69 -21.49
CA LEU A 120 -6.37 -8.34 -20.95
C LEU A 120 -6.63 -7.26 -22.02
N LYS A 121 -7.18 -7.63 -23.19
CA LYS A 121 -7.54 -6.66 -24.23
C LYS A 121 -8.60 -5.68 -23.69
N GLY A 122 -8.25 -4.40 -23.68
CA GLY A 122 -9.11 -3.33 -23.16
C GLY A 122 -9.03 -3.15 -21.63
N ILE A 123 -8.28 -3.99 -20.93
CA ILE A 123 -8.02 -3.85 -19.50
C ILE A 123 -6.84 -2.91 -19.27
N VAL A 124 -7.00 -1.98 -18.33
CA VAL A 124 -5.90 -1.08 -17.94
C VAL A 124 -4.92 -1.82 -17.04
N VAL A 125 -3.73 -2.13 -17.55
CA VAL A 125 -2.62 -2.60 -16.71
C VAL A 125 -1.93 -1.38 -16.10
N SER A 126 -1.82 -1.36 -14.77
CA SER A 126 -1.18 -0.29 -14.00
C SER A 126 -0.14 -0.87 -13.04
N SER A 127 0.76 -0.02 -12.54
CA SER A 127 1.70 -0.40 -11.49
C SER A 127 1.61 0.54 -10.30
N THR A 128 2.03 0.08 -9.13
CA THR A 128 2.36 1.00 -8.04
C THR A 128 3.70 1.71 -8.31
N LEU A 129 3.93 2.82 -7.61
CA LEU A 129 5.17 3.58 -7.60
C LEU A 129 5.49 4.01 -6.17
N ARG A 130 6.74 3.84 -5.76
CA ARG A 130 7.31 4.41 -4.52
C ARG A 130 7.90 5.80 -4.79
N LEU A 131 7.97 6.60 -3.73
CA LEU A 131 8.56 7.95 -3.77
C LEU A 131 9.98 7.96 -4.37
N HIS A 132 10.83 7.02 -3.97
CA HIS A 132 12.21 6.94 -4.47
C HIS A 132 12.28 6.57 -5.96
N GLN A 133 11.31 5.81 -6.50
CA GLN A 133 11.24 5.49 -7.93
C GLN A 133 10.84 6.71 -8.75
N VAL A 134 10.02 7.62 -8.18
CA VAL A 134 9.71 8.91 -8.79
C VAL A 134 10.94 9.82 -8.79
N LYS A 135 11.68 9.89 -7.68
CA LYS A 135 12.92 10.70 -7.58
C LYS A 135 14.01 10.23 -8.54
N ASN A 136 14.21 8.93 -8.67
CA ASN A 136 15.35 8.34 -9.34
C ASN A 136 14.96 7.74 -10.71
N THR A 137 14.26 8.51 -11.56
CA THR A 137 13.77 8.04 -12.88
C THR A 137 14.85 7.43 -13.77
N VAL A 138 16.08 7.93 -13.71
CA VAL A 138 17.20 7.40 -14.51
C VAL A 138 17.53 5.95 -14.15
N THR A 139 17.56 5.62 -12.86
CA THR A 139 17.92 4.27 -12.39
C THR A 139 16.69 3.38 -12.28
N SER A 140 15.61 3.86 -11.66
CA SER A 140 14.35 3.12 -11.49
C SER A 140 13.55 2.97 -12.78
N GLY A 141 13.80 3.81 -13.80
CA GLY A 141 13.02 3.86 -15.03
C GLY A 141 11.58 4.35 -14.82
N ILE A 142 10.85 4.39 -15.92
CA ILE A 142 9.41 4.70 -15.96
C ILE A 142 8.70 3.43 -16.40
N PRO A 143 7.76 2.88 -15.61
CA PRO A 143 7.10 1.63 -15.96
C PRO A 143 6.32 1.78 -17.28
N PRO A 144 6.32 0.78 -18.16
CA PRO A 144 5.69 0.87 -19.48
C PRO A 144 4.17 0.65 -19.39
N VAL A 145 3.49 1.45 -18.57
CA VAL A 145 2.04 1.42 -18.36
C VAL A 145 1.45 2.80 -18.65
N LYS A 146 0.15 2.88 -18.92
CA LYS A 146 -0.52 4.17 -19.18
C LYS A 146 -0.70 5.02 -17.92
N LYS A 147 -0.78 4.36 -16.77
CA LYS A 147 -1.10 4.97 -15.48
C LYS A 147 -0.46 4.19 -14.36
N ALA A 148 0.03 4.90 -13.34
CA ALA A 148 0.56 4.30 -12.12
C ALA A 148 -0.12 4.88 -10.88
N THR A 149 0.09 4.23 -9.73
CA THR A 149 -0.40 4.71 -8.43
C THR A 149 0.79 5.04 -7.54
N LEU A 150 0.93 6.31 -7.20
CA LEU A 150 1.95 6.77 -6.25
C LEU A 150 1.52 6.44 -4.82
N MET A 151 2.25 5.55 -4.18
CA MET A 151 2.03 5.15 -2.79
C MET A 151 2.61 6.20 -1.85
N CYS A 152 1.77 7.09 -1.35
CA CYS A 152 2.14 8.12 -0.39
C CYS A 152 2.03 7.60 1.04
N TYR A 153 2.65 6.45 1.33
CA TYR A 153 2.74 5.86 2.66
C TYR A 153 3.94 4.92 2.78
N ASN A 154 4.26 4.49 4.01
CA ASN A 154 5.45 3.71 4.36
C ASN A 154 6.74 4.43 3.91
N MET A 155 6.87 5.71 4.23
CA MET A 155 7.96 6.57 3.75
C MET A 155 9.21 6.51 4.62
N GLY A 156 9.02 6.37 5.95
CA GLY A 156 10.12 6.44 6.91
C GLY A 156 10.72 5.08 7.24
N ASN A 157 11.82 5.09 7.99
CA ASN A 157 12.43 3.86 8.48
C ASN A 157 11.65 3.30 9.68
N LEU A 158 10.77 2.33 9.39
CA LEU A 158 9.99 1.57 10.37
C LEU A 158 10.88 0.97 11.48
N ARG A 159 12.08 0.50 11.13
CA ARG A 159 12.97 -0.21 12.05
C ARG A 159 13.85 0.71 12.90
N GLN A 160 13.93 1.99 12.56
CA GLN A 160 14.70 2.95 13.33
C GLN A 160 13.96 3.26 14.64
N PHE A 161 14.64 3.12 15.78
CA PHE A 161 14.09 3.58 17.06
C PHE A 161 14.08 5.11 17.13
N GLY A 162 13.06 5.68 17.76
CA GLY A 162 12.85 7.14 17.82
C GLY A 162 11.37 7.49 17.77
N ASN A 163 11.02 8.78 17.72
CA ASN A 163 9.65 9.30 17.75
C ASN A 163 9.07 9.63 16.35
N GLN A 164 9.76 9.23 15.28
CA GLN A 164 9.31 9.52 13.93
C GLN A 164 8.04 8.73 13.55
N ASN A 165 7.31 9.25 12.58
CA ASN A 165 6.22 8.54 11.91
C ASN A 165 6.74 7.97 10.59
N SER A 166 6.70 6.65 10.46
CA SER A 166 7.13 5.94 9.26
C SER A 166 6.00 5.67 8.27
N ILE A 167 4.74 5.89 8.66
CA ILE A 167 3.58 5.81 7.76
C ILE A 167 3.59 6.98 6.77
N LEU A 168 3.55 8.21 7.26
CA LEU A 168 3.47 9.43 6.44
C LEU A 168 4.40 10.49 7.01
N ASN A 169 5.27 11.03 6.16
CA ASN A 169 6.25 12.03 6.55
C ASN A 169 6.34 13.15 5.50
N GLN A 170 6.01 14.38 5.91
CA GLN A 170 6.00 15.54 5.01
C GLN A 170 7.40 15.92 4.51
N GLN A 171 8.45 15.71 5.30
CA GLN A 171 9.83 15.97 4.88
C GLN A 171 10.26 15.00 3.77
N ASP A 172 9.89 13.72 3.87
CA ASP A 172 10.14 12.73 2.81
C ASP A 172 9.38 13.09 1.53
N LEU A 173 8.09 13.45 1.63
CA LEU A 173 7.30 13.94 0.49
C LEU A 173 8.01 15.08 -0.26
N ASN A 174 8.44 16.12 0.47
CA ASN A 174 9.19 17.24 -0.10
C ASN A 174 10.51 16.78 -0.76
N THR A 175 11.25 15.91 -0.07
CA THR A 175 12.58 15.43 -0.51
C THR A 175 12.53 14.56 -1.76
N TYR A 176 11.47 13.77 -1.94
CA TYR A 176 11.35 12.83 -3.05
C TYR A 176 10.54 13.40 -4.21
N LEU A 177 9.51 14.20 -3.93
CA LEU A 177 8.53 14.61 -4.94
C LEU A 177 8.63 16.09 -5.32
N GLY A 178 9.21 16.95 -4.48
CA GLY A 178 9.28 18.39 -4.73
C GLY A 178 10.00 18.71 -6.03
N GLY A 179 9.30 19.29 -7.01
CA GLY A 179 9.78 19.58 -8.36
C GLY A 179 9.82 18.34 -9.28
N THR A 180 10.11 17.17 -8.73
CA THR A 180 10.22 15.90 -9.48
C THR A 180 8.85 15.42 -9.99
N LEU A 181 7.85 15.38 -9.11
CA LEU A 181 6.53 14.83 -9.44
C LEU A 181 5.84 15.63 -10.56
N ARG A 182 6.06 16.95 -10.56
CA ARG A 182 5.62 17.84 -11.63
C ARG A 182 6.14 17.41 -13.00
N ASN A 183 7.41 17.04 -13.08
CA ASN A 183 8.09 16.69 -14.32
C ASN A 183 7.97 15.20 -14.69
N TYR A 184 7.38 14.38 -13.82
CA TYR A 184 7.19 12.95 -14.12
C TYR A 184 6.24 12.78 -15.32
N PRO A 185 6.58 11.94 -16.32
CA PRO A 185 5.93 11.96 -17.64
C PRO A 185 4.59 11.22 -17.71
N MET A 186 4.13 10.62 -16.61
CA MET A 186 2.93 9.79 -16.57
C MET A 186 1.86 10.38 -15.63
N GLU A 187 0.59 10.14 -15.95
CA GLU A 187 -0.52 10.34 -15.01
C GLU A 187 -0.41 9.36 -13.83
N MET A 188 -0.75 9.84 -12.64
CA MET A 188 -0.68 9.05 -11.41
C MET A 188 -1.93 9.19 -10.58
N ASP A 189 -2.46 8.07 -10.11
CA ASP A 189 -3.34 8.06 -8.95
C ASP A 189 -2.52 8.21 -7.67
N ILE A 190 -3.13 8.73 -6.62
CA ILE A 190 -2.47 9.01 -5.34
C ILE A 190 -3.09 8.11 -4.28
N ALA A 191 -2.28 7.27 -3.65
CA ALA A 191 -2.73 6.45 -2.53
C ALA A 191 -2.28 7.06 -1.20
N LEU A 192 -3.24 7.38 -0.33
CA LEU A 192 -3.06 8.03 0.97
C LEU A 192 -3.36 7.08 2.14
N PRO A 193 -2.57 7.14 3.23
CA PRO A 193 -2.74 6.27 4.39
C PRO A 193 -3.81 6.77 5.36
N LEU A 194 -4.71 5.89 5.76
CA LEU A 194 -5.65 6.03 6.86
C LEU A 194 -5.29 5.13 8.05
N PHE A 195 -4.46 4.12 7.82
CA PHE A 195 -4.14 3.12 8.83
C PHE A 195 -3.20 3.68 9.91
N GLN A 196 -3.10 2.90 10.99
CA GLN A 196 -2.20 3.12 12.10
C GLN A 196 -1.56 1.80 12.53
N TRP A 197 -0.47 1.86 13.28
CA TRP A 197 0.18 0.66 13.80
C TRP A 197 0.95 0.88 15.10
N PHE A 198 1.28 -0.23 15.74
CA PHE A 198 2.03 -0.29 17.00
C PHE A 198 3.38 -0.94 16.74
N VAL A 199 4.39 -0.11 16.47
CA VAL A 199 5.75 -0.57 16.14
C VAL A 199 6.47 -0.89 17.44
N VAL A 200 7.01 -2.10 17.56
CA VAL A 200 7.56 -2.59 18.82
C VAL A 200 9.08 -2.68 18.78
N PHE A 201 9.70 -2.22 19.86
CA PHE A 201 11.12 -2.25 20.08
C PHE A 201 11.46 -2.92 21.41
N ARG A 202 12.50 -3.76 21.39
CA ARG A 202 13.12 -4.34 22.58
C ARG A 202 14.58 -3.95 22.60
N ASN A 203 15.04 -3.33 23.69
CA ASN A 203 16.40 -2.78 23.77
C ASN A 203 16.74 -1.91 22.55
N ASN A 204 15.82 -1.00 22.19
CA ASN A 204 15.90 -0.11 21.02
C ASN A 204 16.02 -0.82 19.65
N SER A 205 15.79 -2.12 19.59
CA SER A 205 15.84 -2.91 18.35
C SER A 205 14.42 -3.27 17.92
N TYR A 206 14.10 -3.06 16.64
CA TYR A 206 12.79 -3.41 16.08
C TYR A 206 12.53 -4.91 16.17
N ILE A 207 11.36 -5.28 16.71
CA ILE A 207 10.93 -6.69 16.82
C ILE A 207 9.64 -7.00 16.07
N GLY A 208 8.92 -5.99 15.57
CA GLY A 208 7.71 -6.22 14.79
C GLY A 208 6.70 -5.09 14.87
N ILE A 209 5.58 -5.27 14.17
CA ILE A 209 4.35 -4.51 14.35
C ILE A 209 3.37 -5.40 15.12
N SER A 210 2.90 -4.94 16.27
CA SER A 210 1.93 -5.70 17.07
C SER A 210 0.53 -5.57 16.50
N LYS A 211 -0.14 -6.70 16.30
CA LYS A 211 -1.58 -6.80 16.01
C LYS A 211 -2.41 -7.09 17.28
N TYR A 212 -1.75 -7.22 18.43
CA TYR A 212 -2.35 -7.56 19.72
C TYR A 212 -2.47 -6.35 20.65
N ILE A 213 -2.09 -5.16 20.17
CA ILE A 213 -2.22 -3.89 20.88
C ILE A 213 -3.24 -3.03 20.14
N SER A 214 -4.05 -2.32 20.91
CA SER A 214 -5.02 -1.33 20.46
C SER A 214 -4.76 0.04 21.09
N GLU A 215 -5.49 1.07 20.62
CA GLU A 215 -5.47 2.39 21.25
C GLU A 215 -5.97 2.34 22.70
N GLN A 216 -6.91 1.45 23.01
CA GLN A 216 -7.38 1.27 24.38
C GLN A 216 -6.25 0.75 25.30
N ASP A 217 -5.42 -0.16 24.79
CA ASP A 217 -4.32 -0.74 25.56
C ASP A 217 -3.25 0.30 25.88
N ILE A 218 -2.79 1.08 24.89
CA ILE A 218 -1.75 2.10 25.10
C ILE A 218 -2.21 3.26 26.00
N ASN A 219 -3.54 3.48 26.09
CA ASN A 219 -4.14 4.47 26.99
C ASN A 219 -4.37 3.92 28.41
N ASN A 220 -4.17 2.63 28.65
CA ASN A 220 -4.29 2.02 29.96
C ASN A 220 -3.00 2.20 30.77
N THR A 221 -3.04 3.08 31.77
CA THR A 221 -1.88 3.41 32.62
C THR A 221 -1.37 2.24 33.47
N ASN A 222 -2.15 1.17 33.63
CA ASN A 222 -1.70 -0.07 34.29
C ASN A 222 -0.86 -0.94 33.33
N LEU A 223 -1.02 -0.76 32.02
CA LEU A 223 -0.29 -1.53 31.00
C LEU A 223 0.90 -0.74 30.45
N PHE A 224 0.74 0.56 30.22
CA PHE A 224 1.77 1.39 29.60
C PHE A 224 2.04 2.66 30.37
N THR A 225 3.32 3.06 30.38
CA THR A 225 3.76 4.41 30.75
C THR A 225 4.01 5.21 29.48
N HIS A 226 3.23 6.28 29.28
CA HIS A 226 3.35 7.16 28.11
C HIS A 226 4.41 8.25 28.35
N ASN A 227 5.28 8.48 27.35
CA ASN A 227 6.13 9.67 27.33
C ASN A 227 5.32 10.86 26.79
N PRO A 228 5.03 11.90 27.60
CA PRO A 228 4.15 12.99 27.21
C PRO A 228 4.65 13.80 26.00
N ASN A 229 5.96 13.74 25.70
CA ASN A 229 6.58 14.48 24.61
C ASN A 229 6.81 13.64 23.34
N SER A 230 6.33 12.39 23.31
CA SER A 230 6.49 11.53 22.15
C SER A 230 5.34 10.55 21.97
N ASN A 231 5.34 9.82 20.87
CA ASN A 231 4.42 8.72 20.60
C ASN A 231 4.94 7.36 21.11
N LEU A 232 5.75 7.38 22.18
CA LEU A 232 6.41 6.21 22.73
C LEU A 232 5.78 5.81 24.07
N TYR A 233 5.51 4.52 24.20
CA TYR A 233 4.83 3.91 25.33
C TYR A 233 5.69 2.76 25.84
N ILE A 234 6.03 2.76 27.12
CA ILE A 234 6.84 1.71 27.76
C ILE A 234 5.90 0.72 28.42
N LEU A 235 6.03 -0.55 28.07
CA LEU A 235 5.19 -1.60 28.62
C LEU A 235 5.57 -1.90 30.09
N ALA A 236 4.58 -1.81 30.99
CA ALA A 236 4.76 -1.96 32.44
C ALA A 236 4.69 -3.41 32.93
N VAL A 237 4.11 -4.31 32.14
CA VAL A 237 3.84 -5.72 32.48
C VAL A 237 4.15 -6.65 31.30
N ASP A 238 4.41 -7.93 31.53
CA ASP A 238 4.55 -8.89 30.42
C ASP A 238 3.20 -9.12 29.71
N LEU A 239 3.22 -9.18 28.37
CA LEU A 239 2.06 -9.55 27.55
C LEU A 239 2.41 -10.76 26.68
N PRO A 240 2.34 -12.00 27.21
CA PRO A 240 2.75 -13.21 26.50
C PRO A 240 2.00 -13.43 25.17
N LYS A 241 0.71 -13.13 25.10
CA LYS A 241 -0.10 -13.24 23.87
C LYS A 241 0.44 -12.38 22.72
N ALA A 242 1.04 -11.24 23.05
CA ALA A 242 1.65 -10.31 22.10
C ALA A 242 3.15 -10.56 21.90
N ASN A 243 3.73 -11.56 22.58
CA ASN A 243 5.17 -11.81 22.67
C ASN A 243 5.97 -10.59 23.19
N LEU A 244 5.36 -9.80 24.08
CA LEU A 244 5.97 -8.60 24.65
C LEU A 244 6.35 -8.79 26.10
N LYS A 245 7.46 -8.18 26.49
CA LYS A 245 8.02 -8.21 27.84
C LYS A 245 7.98 -6.82 28.43
N LYS A 246 7.83 -6.74 29.75
CA LYS A 246 8.00 -5.51 30.51
C LYS A 246 9.29 -4.80 30.09
N GLY A 247 9.17 -3.50 29.83
CA GLY A 247 10.25 -2.66 29.31
C GLY A 247 10.33 -2.58 27.78
N ASP A 248 9.60 -3.41 27.03
CA ASP A 248 9.45 -3.20 25.59
C ASP A 248 8.78 -1.85 25.33
N VAL A 249 9.21 -1.19 24.25
CA VAL A 249 8.72 0.13 23.84
C VAL A 249 7.83 -0.03 22.62
N VAL A 250 6.64 0.54 22.69
CA VAL A 250 5.69 0.63 21.59
C VAL A 250 5.68 2.06 21.08
N ARG A 251 5.98 2.23 19.80
CA ARG A 251 5.75 3.47 19.07
C ARG A 251 4.41 3.39 18.36
N PHE A 252 3.48 4.23 18.78
CA PHE A 252 2.18 4.35 18.14
C PHE A 252 2.29 5.35 16.99
N GLU A 253 2.13 4.89 15.76
CA GLU A 253 2.09 5.79 14.60
C GLU A 253 0.70 5.76 14.00
N LYS A 254 0.13 6.95 13.83
CA LYS A 254 -1.15 7.19 13.16
C LYS A 254 -1.03 8.38 12.23
N VAL A 255 -1.91 8.47 11.26
CA VAL A 255 -1.98 9.61 10.35
C VAL A 255 -3.13 10.49 10.78
N THR A 256 -2.85 11.77 11.05
CA THR A 256 -3.89 12.73 11.43
C THR A 256 -4.53 13.37 10.20
N GLN A 257 -5.73 13.93 10.35
CA GLN A 257 -6.37 14.71 9.30
C GLN A 257 -5.48 15.87 8.81
N ASN A 258 -4.79 16.54 9.72
CA ASN A 258 -3.87 17.62 9.37
C ASN A 258 -2.69 17.13 8.51
N ASP A 259 -2.15 15.94 8.80
CA ASP A 259 -1.09 15.34 7.97
C ASP A 259 -1.59 15.06 6.54
N LEU A 260 -2.82 14.54 6.41
CA LEU A 260 -3.47 14.31 5.12
C LEU A 260 -3.76 15.61 4.37
N LEU A 261 -4.23 16.66 5.06
CA LEU A 261 -4.51 17.97 4.45
C LEU A 261 -3.23 18.64 3.93
N GLN A 262 -2.15 18.57 4.71
CA GLN A 262 -0.85 19.09 4.28
C GLN A 262 -0.32 18.32 3.07
N THR A 263 -0.41 16.99 3.12
CA THR A 263 -0.03 16.12 2.01
C THR A 263 -0.84 16.42 0.75
N ALA A 264 -2.16 16.55 0.86
CA ALA A 264 -3.04 16.88 -0.26
C ALA A 264 -2.69 18.22 -0.90
N LYS A 265 -2.50 19.27 -0.09
CA LYS A 265 -2.10 20.60 -0.58
C LYS A 265 -0.74 20.57 -1.29
N PHE A 266 0.22 19.85 -0.74
CA PHE A 266 1.54 19.65 -1.34
C PHE A 266 1.41 18.94 -2.70
N LEU A 267 0.73 17.79 -2.73
CA LEU A 267 0.57 16.98 -3.95
C LEU A 267 -0.22 17.72 -5.04
N ARG A 268 -1.26 18.48 -4.68
CA ARG A 268 -1.98 19.36 -5.63
C ARG A 268 -1.03 20.31 -6.35
N GLY A 269 -0.16 20.97 -5.58
CA GLY A 269 0.83 21.91 -6.11
C GLY A 269 1.81 21.25 -7.09
N GLU A 270 2.17 20.00 -6.81
CA GLU A 270 3.10 19.22 -7.64
C GLU A 270 2.45 18.60 -8.87
N LEU A 271 1.22 18.10 -8.76
CA LEU A 271 0.47 17.49 -9.85
C LEU A 271 0.04 18.50 -10.92
N LYS A 272 -0.04 19.81 -10.60
CA LYS A 272 -0.33 20.89 -11.56
C LYS A 272 -1.57 20.64 -12.44
N GLY A 273 -2.62 20.06 -11.86
CA GLY A 273 -3.86 19.78 -12.57
C GLY A 273 -3.84 18.52 -13.45
N LYS A 274 -2.77 17.71 -13.42
CA LYS A 274 -2.80 16.35 -13.99
C LYS A 274 -3.99 15.58 -13.42
N LYS A 275 -4.70 14.86 -14.27
CA LYS A 275 -5.85 14.05 -13.84
C LYS A 275 -5.36 12.92 -12.92
N HIS A 276 -6.04 12.76 -11.79
CA HIS A 276 -5.71 11.75 -10.80
C HIS A 276 -6.97 11.31 -10.04
N GLN A 277 -6.90 10.13 -9.44
CA GLN A 277 -7.83 9.67 -8.43
C GLN A 277 -7.13 9.61 -7.08
N ILE A 278 -7.91 9.76 -6.02
CA ILE A 278 -7.45 9.56 -4.64
C ILE A 278 -7.91 8.19 -4.19
N ILE A 279 -6.95 7.40 -3.71
CA ILE A 279 -7.16 6.07 -3.14
C ILE A 279 -6.84 6.18 -1.66
N PHE A 280 -7.78 5.83 -0.79
CA PHE A 280 -7.54 5.74 0.64
C PHE A 280 -7.18 4.31 1.02
N TYR A 281 -6.08 4.14 1.74
CA TYR A 281 -5.52 2.86 2.15
C TYR A 281 -5.26 2.88 3.67
N HIS A 282 -5.70 1.96 4.50
CA HIS A 282 -6.28 0.66 4.19
C HIS A 282 -7.80 0.68 4.34
N LEU A 283 -8.49 -0.11 3.52
CA LEU A 283 -9.92 -0.35 3.68
C LEU A 283 -10.13 -1.47 4.70
N ASP A 284 -10.30 -1.12 5.96
CA ASP A 284 -10.73 -2.04 7.02
C ASP A 284 -11.57 -1.29 8.07
N GLN A 285 -12.40 -2.04 8.81
CA GLN A 285 -13.34 -1.47 9.76
C GLN A 285 -12.68 -0.66 10.88
N ALA A 286 -11.53 -1.09 11.41
CA ALA A 286 -10.87 -0.39 12.50
C ALA A 286 -10.28 0.94 12.02
N THR A 287 -9.68 0.93 10.82
CA THR A 287 -9.20 2.13 10.16
C THR A 287 -10.34 3.11 9.87
N LEU A 288 -11.45 2.64 9.29
CA LEU A 288 -12.59 3.51 8.95
C LEU A 288 -13.32 4.07 10.17
N ALA A 289 -13.27 3.40 11.32
CA ALA A 289 -13.88 3.93 12.55
C ALA A 289 -13.15 5.17 13.09
N ASN A 290 -11.89 5.37 12.70
CA ASN A 290 -11.03 6.45 13.18
C ASN A 290 -10.99 7.68 12.25
N HIS A 291 -11.71 7.67 11.13
CA HIS A 291 -11.79 8.79 10.19
C HIS A 291 -13.26 9.07 9.87
N ASP A 292 -13.70 10.31 10.10
CA ASP A 292 -15.05 10.70 9.68
C ASP A 292 -15.08 10.97 8.17
N ASN A 293 -16.20 10.67 7.54
CA ASN A 293 -16.37 10.88 6.10
C ASN A 293 -16.26 12.36 5.72
N ALA A 294 -16.67 13.28 6.60
CA ALA A 294 -16.49 14.71 6.37
C ALA A 294 -15.01 15.07 6.21
N GLU A 295 -14.15 14.45 7.02
CA GLU A 295 -12.69 14.63 6.95
C GLU A 295 -12.16 14.12 5.61
N LEU A 296 -12.54 12.91 5.19
CA LEU A 296 -12.12 12.34 3.91
C LEU A 296 -12.57 13.19 2.70
N GLN A 297 -13.79 13.73 2.75
CA GLN A 297 -14.29 14.66 1.71
C GLN A 297 -13.50 15.97 1.69
N GLU A 298 -13.07 16.48 2.85
CA GLU A 298 -12.20 17.64 2.93
C GLU A 298 -10.83 17.37 2.30
N ILE A 299 -10.24 16.19 2.54
CA ILE A 299 -9.00 15.76 1.89
C ILE A 299 -9.18 15.74 0.36
N ILE A 300 -10.29 15.16 -0.14
CA ILE A 300 -10.57 15.11 -1.58
C ILE A 300 -10.66 16.53 -2.17
N ARG A 301 -11.32 17.48 -1.49
CA ARG A 301 -11.44 18.88 -1.95
C ARG A 301 -10.13 19.66 -1.87
N ALA A 302 -9.17 19.19 -1.09
CA ALA A 302 -7.86 19.83 -0.97
C ALA A 302 -6.94 19.55 -2.18
N PHE A 303 -7.26 18.53 -3.00
CA PHE A 303 -6.66 18.29 -4.32
C PHE A 303 -7.27 19.18 -5.41
#